data_AF-A0A6V7IRW6-F1
#
_entry.id   AF-A0A6V7IRW6-F1
#
_cell.length_a   1.000
_cell.length_b   1.000
_cell.length_c   1.000
_cell.angle_alpha   90.00
_cell.angle_beta   90.00
_cell.angle_gamma   90.00
#
_symmetry.space_group_name_H-M   'P 1'
#
loop_
_entity.id
_entity.type
_entity.pdbx_description
1 polymer ?
#
loop_
_entity_poly.entity_id
_entity_poly.type
_entity_poly.pdbx_seq_one_letter_code
_entity_poly.pdbx_strand_id
1 'polypeptide(L)'
;GRTGYDIHRDTSQGLKPDWTGLNDYATDIFTDEAVRIIEGHNEKKPLYLQISHLAPHASDNPDEVLETRDFTEVNRTFSYIEDIKRRKYA
;
A
#
# COMPACT_ATOMS: atom_id res chain seq x y z
N GLY A 1 -13.47 18.51 -5.08
CA GLY A 1 -12.68 17.41 -4.50
C GLY A 1 -11.72 16.91 -5.56
N ARG A 2 -10.51 16.50 -5.18
CA ARG A 2 -9.64 15.73 -6.08
C ARG A 2 -10.23 14.33 -6.20
N THR A 3 -10.53 13.91 -7.42
CA THR A 3 -11.04 12.56 -7.73
C THR A 3 -9.87 11.56 -7.71
N GLY A 4 -10.09 10.35 -7.19
CA GLY A 4 -9.15 9.23 -7.35
C GLY A 4 -8.29 8.87 -6.13
N TYR A 5 -8.39 9.62 -5.02
CA TYR A 5 -7.73 9.25 -3.76
C TYR A 5 -8.78 8.79 -2.74
N ASP A 6 -8.74 7.50 -2.37
CA ASP A 6 -9.77 6.85 -1.56
C ASP A 6 -9.20 6.21 -0.27
N ILE A 7 -8.09 6.75 0.26
CA ILE A 7 -7.58 6.32 1.56
C ILE A 7 -8.35 7.05 2.67
N HIS A 8 -8.96 6.26 3.55
CA HIS A 8 -9.78 6.74 4.65
C HIS A 8 -9.30 6.18 5.99
N ARG A 9 -9.44 6.98 7.03
CA ARG A 9 -9.13 6.59 8.41
C ARG A 9 -10.37 6.76 9.28
N ASP A 10 -10.67 5.73 10.06
CA ASP A 10 -11.69 5.82 11.11
C ASP A 10 -11.09 6.47 12.36
N THR A 11 -11.79 7.47 12.89
CA THR A 11 -11.35 8.27 14.03
C THR A 11 -12.51 8.47 14.99
N SER A 12 -12.26 9.09 16.15
CA SER A 12 -13.35 9.47 17.07
C SER A 12 -14.35 10.47 16.46
N GLN A 13 -13.98 11.14 15.36
CA GLN A 13 -14.84 12.05 14.60
C GLN A 13 -15.52 11.36 13.39
N GLY A 14 -15.37 10.04 13.28
CA GLY A 14 -15.85 9.19 12.20
C GLY A 14 -14.84 8.99 11.07
N LEU A 15 -15.27 8.25 10.05
CA LEU A 15 -14.50 7.95 8.84
C LEU A 15 -14.29 9.23 8.01
N LYS A 16 -13.04 9.56 7.74
CA LYS A 16 -12.65 10.73 6.93
C LYS A 16 -11.52 10.36 5.95
N PRO A 17 -11.42 11.03 4.79
CA PRO A 17 -10.26 10.92 3.93
C PRO A 17 -8.98 11.26 4.70
N ASP A 18 -7.97 10.42 4.60
CA ASP A 18 -6.67 10.60 5.25
C ASP A 18 -5.59 10.89 4.21
N TRP A 19 -5.11 12.13 4.18
CA TRP A 19 -4.14 12.61 3.21
C TRP A 19 -2.69 12.53 3.68
N THR A 20 -2.43 11.97 4.86
CA THR A 20 -1.08 11.93 5.45
C THR A 20 -0.08 11.17 4.58
N GLY A 21 -0.48 10.04 3.99
CA GLY A 21 0.34 9.23 3.07
C GLY A 21 0.17 9.57 1.59
N LEU A 22 -0.14 10.82 1.25
CA LEU A 22 -0.31 11.19 -0.16
C LEU A 22 1.00 11.03 -0.94
N ASN A 23 0.98 10.18 -1.97
CA ASN A 23 2.13 9.73 -2.79
C ASN A 23 3.05 8.69 -2.12
N ASP A 24 2.68 8.17 -0.94
CA ASP A 24 3.39 7.02 -0.36
C ASP A 24 2.85 5.72 -0.93
N TYR A 25 3.68 4.67 -0.92
CA TYR A 25 3.31 3.36 -1.42
C TYR A 25 2.25 2.73 -0.51
N ALA A 26 1.08 2.37 -1.05
CA ALA A 26 -0.06 1.92 -0.24
C ALA A 26 0.25 0.72 0.66
N THR A 27 1.11 -0.19 0.20
CA THR A 27 1.56 -1.35 1.00
C THR A 27 2.27 -0.93 2.28
N ASP A 28 3.08 0.14 2.22
CA ASP A 28 3.78 0.68 3.39
C ASP A 28 2.78 1.33 4.34
N ILE A 29 1.85 2.15 3.82
CA ILE A 29 0.79 2.79 4.62
C ILE A 29 0.00 1.75 5.43
N PHE A 30 -0.40 0.64 4.80
CA PHE A 30 -1.14 -0.43 5.49
C PHE A 30 -0.26 -1.17 6.51
N THR A 31 1.01 -1.37 6.20
CA THR A 31 1.96 -2.02 7.10
C THR A 31 2.22 -1.17 8.34
N ASP A 32 2.50 0.11 8.17
CA ASP A 32 2.77 1.05 9.25
C ASP A 32 1.53 1.20 10.16
N GLU A 33 0.34 1.23 9.57
CA GLU A 33 -0.90 1.27 10.35
C GLU A 33 -1.12 -0.02 11.15
N ALA A 34 -0.84 -1.18 10.56
CA ALA A 34 -0.92 -2.46 11.27
C ALA A 34 0.07 -2.52 12.44
N VAL A 35 1.32 -2.08 12.22
CA VAL A 35 2.34 -1.97 13.28
C VAL A 35 1.87 -1.05 14.39
N ARG A 36 1.37 0.15 14.05
CA ARG A 36 0.82 1.11 15.02
C ARG A 36 -0.31 0.51 15.86
N ILE A 37 -1.21 -0.27 15.25
CA ILE A 37 -2.29 -0.97 15.96
C ILE A 37 -1.72 -2.03 16.91
N ILE A 38 -0.77 -2.85 16.44
CA ILE A 38 -0.16 -3.93 17.23
C ILE A 38 0.62 -3.37 18.42
N GLU A 39 1.48 -2.37 18.20
CA GLU A 39 2.29 -1.74 19.25
C GLU A 39 1.43 -0.95 20.24
N GLY A 40 0.31 -0.38 19.80
CA GLY A 40 -0.64 0.31 20.65
C GLY A 40 -1.67 -0.59 21.34
N HIS A 41 -1.68 -1.90 21.07
CA HIS A 41 -2.70 -2.81 21.55
C HIS A 41 -2.50 -3.20 23.03
N ASN A 42 -3.61 -3.41 23.74
CA ASN A 42 -3.56 -3.88 25.12
C ASN A 42 -3.26 -5.38 25.18
N GLU A 43 -2.03 -5.73 25.53
CA GLU A 43 -1.51 -7.11 25.63
C GLU A 43 -2.34 -8.04 26.53
N LYS A 44 -3.14 -7.50 27.47
CA LYS A 44 -4.02 -8.31 28.33
C LYS A 44 -5.26 -8.85 27.62
N LYS A 45 -5.54 -8.41 26.39
CA LYS A 45 -6.67 -8.85 25.57
C LYS A 45 -6.14 -9.45 24.26
N PRO A 46 -6.74 -10.52 23.72
CA PRO A 46 -6.35 -11.02 22.40
C PRO A 46 -6.71 -9.98 21.32
N LEU A 47 -5.86 -9.87 20.29
CA LEU A 47 -6.09 -9.05 19.09
C LEU A 47 -6.44 -9.95 17.91
N TYR A 48 -7.49 -9.59 17.19
CA TYR A 48 -7.72 -10.06 15.82
C TYR A 48 -7.56 -8.85 14.88
N LEU A 49 -6.60 -8.93 13.96
CA LEU A 49 -6.35 -7.92 12.96
C LEU A 49 -6.38 -8.57 11.58
N GLN A 50 -7.25 -8.08 10.71
CA GLN A 50 -7.33 -8.50 9.32
C GLN A 50 -6.76 -7.38 8.45
N ILE A 51 -5.79 -7.73 7.60
CA ILE A 51 -5.15 -6.80 6.69
C ILE A 51 -5.44 -7.28 5.27
N SER A 52 -6.14 -6.44 4.50
CA SER A 52 -6.44 -6.70 3.09
C SER A 52 -5.55 -5.80 2.23
N HIS A 53 -4.37 -6.30 1.87
CA HIS A 53 -3.44 -5.53 1.03
C HIS A 53 -4.01 -5.26 -0.36
N LEU A 54 -3.66 -4.10 -0.91
CA LEU A 54 -3.98 -3.71 -2.29
C LEU A 54 -3.07 -4.43 -3.29
N ALA A 55 -1.77 -4.52 -3.01
CA ALA A 55 -0.84 -5.23 -3.88
C ALA A 55 -1.15 -6.75 -3.90
N PRO A 56 -0.98 -7.42 -5.06
CA PRO A 56 -0.44 -6.92 -6.32
C PRO A 56 -1.55 -6.56 -7.32
N HIS A 57 -2.69 -6.00 -6.87
CA HIS A 57 -3.80 -5.68 -7.77
C HIS A 57 -3.35 -4.84 -8.96
N ALA A 58 -3.92 -5.13 -10.13
CA ALA A 58 -3.58 -4.45 -11.37
C ALA A 58 -4.52 -3.29 -11.63
N SER A 59 -3.97 -2.14 -12.00
CA SER A 59 -4.75 -0.99 -12.45
C SER A 59 -5.37 -1.26 -13.83
N ASP A 60 -6.54 -0.67 -14.07
CA ASP A 60 -7.14 -0.60 -15.40
C ASP A 60 -6.37 0.37 -16.34
N ASN A 61 -5.38 1.11 -15.82
CA ASN A 61 -4.49 1.93 -16.62
C ASN A 61 -3.49 1.05 -17.41
N PRO A 62 -3.56 0.99 -18.76
CA PRO A 62 -2.69 0.12 -19.56
C PRO A 62 -1.21 0.50 -19.52
N ASP A 63 -0.91 1.76 -19.17
CA ASP A 63 0.46 2.29 -19.08
C ASP A 63 1.10 2.01 -17.71
N GLU A 64 0.29 1.83 -16.67
CA GLU A 64 0.74 1.61 -15.31
C GLU A 64 -0.08 0.51 -14.62
N VAL A 65 0.01 -0.70 -15.19
CA VAL A 65 -0.77 -1.86 -14.74
C VAL A 65 -0.38 -2.30 -13.32
N LEU A 66 0.91 -2.23 -12.97
CA LEU A 66 1.43 -2.62 -11.66
C LEU A 66 2.31 -1.51 -11.08
N GLU A 67 2.16 -1.29 -9.78
CA GLU A 67 2.98 -0.38 -8.99
C GLU A 67 4.01 -1.18 -8.17
N THR A 68 5.23 -0.66 -8.09
CA THR A 68 6.33 -1.23 -7.30
C THR A 68 6.84 -0.18 -6.34
N ARG A 69 7.20 -0.59 -5.12
CA ARG A 69 7.76 0.30 -4.10
C ARG A 69 8.99 1.09 -4.57
N ASP A 70 9.94 0.41 -5.21
CA ASP A 70 11.15 1.03 -5.76
C ASP A 70 11.50 0.41 -7.13
N PHE A 71 11.16 1.13 -8.20
CA PHE A 71 11.46 0.64 -9.55
C PHE A 71 12.96 0.70 -9.89
N THR A 72 13.76 1.51 -9.19
CA THR A 72 15.21 1.53 -9.35
C THR A 72 15.81 0.23 -8.83
N GLU A 73 15.36 -0.23 -7.67
CA GLU A 73 15.76 -1.52 -7.11
C GLU A 73 15.32 -2.68 -8.01
N VAL A 74 14.06 -2.68 -8.46
CA VAL A 74 13.54 -3.68 -9.40
C VAL A 74 14.40 -3.74 -10.66
N ASN A 75 14.75 -2.60 -11.25
CA ASN A 75 15.62 -2.55 -12.42
C ASN A 75 17.03 -3.05 -12.14
N ARG A 76 17.60 -2.72 -10.97
CA ARG A 76 18.93 -3.19 -10.58
C ARG A 76 18.96 -4.71 -10.41
N THR A 77 17.96 -5.26 -9.74
CA THR A 77 17.88 -6.68 -9.38
C THR A 77 17.47 -7.55 -10.57
N PHE A 78 16.51 -7.10 -11.37
CA PHE A 78 15.88 -7.90 -12.42
C PHE A 78 16.16 -7.35 -13.83
N SER A 79 17.30 -6.68 -14.02
CA SER A 79 17.72 -6.11 -15.31
C SER A 79 17.73 -7.13 -16.46
N TYR A 80 17.92 -8.42 -16.15
CA TYR A 80 17.88 -9.53 -17.12
C TYR A 80 16.48 -9.86 -17.65
N ILE A 81 15.40 -9.37 -17.05
CA ILE A 81 14.04 -9.52 -17.55
C ILE A 81 13.77 -8.36 -18.51
N GLU A 82 13.89 -8.56 -19.82
CA GLU A 82 13.76 -7.48 -20.82
C GLU A 82 12.37 -6.84 -20.85
N ASP A 83 11.30 -7.63 -20.69
CA ASP A 83 9.93 -7.14 -20.63
C ASP A 83 9.69 -6.39 -19.31
N ILE A 84 9.46 -5.08 -19.40
CA ILE A 84 9.25 -4.20 -18.24
C ILE A 84 8.03 -4.59 -17.41
N LYS A 85 6.94 -5.05 -18.04
CA LYS A 85 5.72 -5.47 -17.31
C LYS A 85 6.00 -6.73 -16.49
N ARG A 86 6.74 -7.68 -17.07
CA ARG A 86 7.20 -8.87 -16.35
C ARG A 86 8.21 -8.54 -15.27
N ARG A 87 9.10 -7.56 -15.52
CA ARG A 87 10.10 -7.11 -14.55
C ARG A 87 9.47 -6.46 -13.32
N LYS A 88 8.44 -5.62 -13.51
CA LYS A 88 7.70 -4.99 -12.41
C LYS A 88 6.97 -6.00 -11.51
N TYR A 89 6.62 -7.17 -12.04
CA TYR A 89 5.97 -8.24 -11.29
C TYR A 89 6.95 -9.16 -10.54
N ALA A 90 8.21 -9.20 -10.98
CA ALA A 90 9.25 -10.09 -10.45
C ALA A 90 9.85 -9.53 -9.15
#